data_AF-A0A383DM33-F1
#
_entry.id   AF-A0A383DM33-F1
#
_cell.length_a   1.000
_cell.length_b   1.000
_cell.length_c   1.000
_cell.angle_alpha   90.00
_cell.angle_beta   90.00
_cell.angle_gamma   90.00
#
_symmetry.space_group_name_H-M   'P 1'
#
loop_
_entity.id
_entity.type
_entity.pdbx_description
1 polymer ?
#
loop_
_entity_poly.entity_id
_entity_poly.type
_entity_poly.pdbx_seq_one_letter_code
_entity_poly.pdbx_strand_id
1 'polypeptide(L)'
;MKTGILGILVTLLCSCGVTSRIEPYKQTNSVIGADDQLVVLARKHHTNYEAESGIIECISDGLANGNEALNVHSSVEFEDKLYPWFEPSTAPLDTEDLSELLERPGVAGRIEETGVRFVVWLDGSTERVASGGGISCAAGVGGAGCMGLAWWEDDAR
;
A
#
# COMPACT_ATOMS: atom_id res chain seq x y z
N MET A 1 23.73 58.39 -4.92
CA MET A 1 22.94 57.41 -5.70
C MET A 1 23.84 56.21 -6.04
N LYS A 2 24.19 55.35 -5.07
CA LYS A 2 25.09 54.20 -5.31
C LYS A 2 25.04 53.09 -4.24
N THR A 3 24.40 53.30 -3.10
CA THR A 3 24.34 52.34 -1.98
C THR A 3 23.08 51.47 -1.94
N GLY A 4 22.01 51.83 -2.67
CA GLY A 4 20.73 51.10 -2.63
C GLY A 4 20.63 49.87 -3.54
N ILE A 5 21.48 49.76 -4.57
CA ILE A 5 21.41 48.66 -5.55
C ILE A 5 22.09 47.38 -5.03
N LEU A 6 23.03 47.49 -4.09
CA LEU A 6 23.76 46.33 -3.57
C LEU A 6 22.93 45.48 -2.58
N GLY A 7 21.92 46.06 -1.93
CA GLY A 7 21.07 45.33 -0.96
C GLY A 7 20.04 44.40 -1.58
N ILE A 8 19.55 44.71 -2.78
CA ILE A 8 18.46 43.97 -3.45
C ILE A 8 18.95 42.67 -4.11
N LEU A 9 20.24 42.60 -4.49
CA LEU A 9 20.82 41.40 -5.10
C LEU A 9 21.03 40.25 -4.10
N VAL A 10 21.14 40.55 -2.80
CA VAL A 10 21.41 39.55 -1.75
C VAL A 10 20.14 38.79 -1.32
N THR A 11 18.97 39.40 -1.43
CA THR A 11 17.67 38.78 -1.09
C THR A 11 17.14 37.81 -2.14
N LEU A 12 17.75 37.74 -3.34
CA LEU A 12 17.32 36.83 -4.41
C LEU A 12 17.91 35.42 -4.32
N LEU A 13 18.81 35.18 -3.35
CA LEU A 13 19.45 33.88 -3.12
C LEU A 13 18.73 33.03 -2.04
N CYS A 14 17.50 33.37 -1.67
CA CYS A 14 16.64 32.50 -0.87
C CYS A 14 16.30 31.25 -1.68
N SER A 15 17.19 30.27 -1.57
CA SER A 15 17.13 28.93 -2.12
C SER A 15 15.80 28.27 -1.77
N CYS A 16 15.04 27.90 -2.81
CA CYS A 16 13.97 26.93 -2.68
C CYS A 16 14.65 25.57 -2.43
N GLY A 17 14.68 25.13 -1.17
CA GLY A 17 15.25 23.85 -0.79
C GLY A 17 14.35 22.73 -1.30
N VAL A 18 14.72 22.08 -2.40
CA VAL A 18 14.04 20.87 -2.84
C VAL A 18 14.62 19.70 -2.05
N THR A 19 13.78 19.06 -1.23
CA THR A 19 14.18 17.84 -0.54
C THR A 19 13.98 16.66 -1.49
N SER A 20 15.06 16.14 -2.08
CA SER A 20 14.99 14.83 -2.74
C SER A 20 15.11 13.73 -1.67
N ARG A 21 14.24 12.73 -1.77
CA ARG A 21 14.41 11.45 -1.08
C ARG A 21 14.91 10.47 -2.14
N ILE A 22 16.01 9.79 -1.82
CA ILE A 22 16.51 8.69 -2.65
C ILE A 22 16.14 7.44 -1.87
N GLU A 23 15.16 6.70 -2.39
CA GLU A 23 14.79 5.42 -1.83
C GLU A 23 15.85 4.38 -2.23
N PRO A 24 16.26 3.50 -1.31
CA PRO A 24 17.20 2.44 -1.63
C PRO A 24 16.58 1.49 -2.64
N TYR A 25 17.09 1.51 -3.86
CA TYR A 25 16.68 0.61 -4.93
C TYR A 25 17.61 -0.61 -4.98
N LYS A 26 17.03 -1.80 -4.84
CA LYS A 26 17.75 -3.08 -5.00
C LYS A 26 17.18 -3.81 -6.19
N GLN A 27 18.01 -4.02 -7.21
CA GLN A 27 17.64 -4.76 -8.41
C GLN A 27 18.52 -5.99 -8.56
N THR A 28 17.90 -7.12 -8.85
CA THR A 28 18.56 -8.37 -9.23
C THR A 28 18.26 -8.67 -10.70
N ASN A 29 19.15 -9.39 -11.36
CA ASN A 29 18.91 -9.86 -12.73
C ASN A 29 17.89 -11.00 -12.69
N SER A 30 16.62 -10.68 -12.81
CA SER A 30 15.52 -11.65 -12.91
C SER A 30 15.00 -11.64 -14.34
N VAL A 31 14.96 -12.81 -14.99
CA VAL A 31 14.37 -13.00 -16.31
C VAL A 31 13.01 -13.64 -16.12
N ILE A 32 11.95 -12.97 -16.60
CA ILE A 32 10.59 -13.50 -16.60
C ILE A 32 10.38 -14.26 -17.91
N GLY A 33 10.10 -15.55 -17.82
CA GLY A 33 9.78 -16.39 -18.97
C GLY A 33 8.35 -16.16 -19.48
N ALA A 34 8.06 -16.59 -20.71
CA ALA A 34 6.73 -16.43 -21.31
C ALA A 34 5.63 -17.25 -20.63
N ASP A 35 5.99 -18.34 -19.93
CA ASP A 35 5.07 -19.19 -19.18
C ASP A 35 5.02 -18.85 -17.68
N ASP A 36 5.84 -17.88 -17.24
CA ASP A 36 5.90 -17.50 -15.83
C ASP A 36 4.68 -16.63 -15.50
N GLN A 37 4.03 -16.93 -14.36
CA GLN A 37 2.98 -16.09 -13.82
C GLN A 37 3.48 -15.26 -12.64
N LEU A 38 2.87 -14.09 -12.50
CA LEU A 38 3.14 -13.09 -11.48
C LEU A 38 1.85 -12.84 -10.71
N VAL A 39 1.92 -12.65 -9.40
CA VAL A 39 0.76 -12.21 -8.60
C VAL A 39 1.08 -10.89 -7.90
N VAL A 40 0.11 -9.98 -7.87
CA VAL A 40 0.18 -8.73 -7.11
C VAL A 40 -0.56 -8.94 -5.79
N LEU A 41 0.14 -8.86 -4.67
CA LEU A 41 -0.41 -9.01 -3.33
C LEU A 41 -0.25 -7.72 -2.55
N ALA A 42 -1.15 -7.48 -1.61
CA ALA A 42 -1.03 -6.39 -0.66
C ALA A 42 -1.16 -6.90 0.76
N ARG A 43 -0.56 -6.18 1.71
CA ARG A 43 -0.79 -6.37 3.14
C ARG A 43 -2.31 -6.23 3.44
N LYS A 44 -2.89 -7.19 4.18
CA LYS A 44 -4.35 -7.25 4.52
C LYS A 44 -4.63 -7.22 6.03
N HIS A 45 -4.00 -6.30 6.77
CA HIS A 45 -4.09 -6.32 8.24
C HIS A 45 -4.80 -5.09 8.82
N HIS A 46 -5.93 -5.33 9.49
CA HIS A 46 -6.80 -4.35 10.16
C HIS A 46 -7.43 -3.28 9.23
N THR A 47 -8.58 -2.76 9.69
CA THR A 47 -9.54 -1.88 8.99
C THR A 47 -9.00 -0.56 8.41
N ASN A 48 -7.70 -0.30 8.54
CA ASN A 48 -7.03 0.89 8.00
C ASN A 48 -5.86 0.54 7.05
N TYR A 49 -5.61 -0.73 6.72
CA TYR A 49 -4.54 -1.16 5.80
C TYR A 49 -5.02 -2.29 4.88
N GLU A 50 -6.20 -2.13 4.29
CA GLU A 50 -6.47 -2.82 3.03
C GLU A 50 -5.95 -1.86 1.97
N ALA A 51 -4.89 -2.23 1.23
CA ALA A 51 -4.66 -1.55 -0.03
C ALA A 51 -5.95 -1.69 -0.82
N GLU A 52 -6.58 -0.56 -1.17
CA GLU A 52 -7.89 -0.58 -1.82
C GLU A 52 -7.83 -1.57 -2.99
N SER A 53 -8.82 -2.46 -3.11
CA SER A 53 -8.81 -3.48 -4.16
C SER A 53 -8.61 -2.89 -5.56
N GLY A 54 -9.03 -1.64 -5.75
CA GLY A 54 -8.78 -0.86 -6.96
C GLY A 54 -7.31 -0.54 -7.25
N ILE A 55 -6.43 -0.43 -6.25
CA ILE A 55 -4.99 -0.27 -6.45
C ILE A 55 -4.39 -1.58 -6.99
N ILE A 56 -4.75 -2.71 -6.38
CA ILE A 56 -4.30 -4.04 -6.82
C ILE A 56 -4.76 -4.28 -8.26
N GLU A 57 -6.03 -3.98 -8.55
CA GLU A 57 -6.61 -4.13 -9.89
C GLU A 57 -5.93 -3.19 -10.91
N CYS A 58 -5.72 -1.92 -10.57
CA CYS A 58 -5.05 -0.96 -11.46
C CYS A 58 -3.61 -1.38 -11.81
N ILE A 59 -2.84 -1.86 -10.83
CA ILE A 59 -1.47 -2.35 -11.06
C ILE A 59 -1.50 -3.65 -11.85
N SER A 60 -2.39 -4.57 -11.51
CA SER A 60 -2.55 -5.86 -12.21
C SER A 60 -2.91 -5.63 -13.67
N ASP A 61 -3.87 -4.75 -13.95
CA ASP A 61 -4.24 -4.35 -15.30
C ASP A 61 -3.09 -3.67 -16.04
N GLY A 62 -2.35 -2.79 -15.36
CA GLY A 62 -1.18 -2.13 -15.94
C GLY A 62 -0.08 -3.12 -16.34
N LEU A 63 0.11 -4.20 -15.58
CA LEU A 63 1.09 -5.25 -15.86
C LEU A 63 0.59 -6.25 -16.91
N ALA A 64 -0.72 -6.53 -16.96
CA ALA A 64 -1.34 -7.46 -17.89
C ALA A 64 -1.58 -6.88 -19.29
N ASN A 65 -1.44 -5.55 -19.46
CA ASN A 65 -1.69 -4.87 -20.73
C ASN A 65 -0.42 -4.21 -21.29
N GLY A 66 -0.37 -3.99 -22.60
CA GLY A 66 0.73 -3.30 -23.29
C GLY A 66 1.56 -4.18 -24.23
N ASN A 67 2.67 -3.64 -24.74
CA ASN A 67 3.54 -4.35 -25.69
C ASN A 67 4.40 -5.45 -25.03
N GLU A 68 4.57 -5.37 -23.71
CA GLU A 68 5.34 -6.30 -22.88
C GLU A 68 4.46 -6.84 -21.73
N ALA A 69 3.22 -7.20 -22.07
CA ALA A 69 2.25 -7.73 -21.13
C ALA A 69 2.78 -8.99 -20.42
N LEU A 70 2.58 -9.05 -19.10
CA LEU A 70 2.94 -10.19 -18.26
C LEU A 70 1.70 -11.04 -17.96
N ASN A 71 1.92 -12.33 -17.66
CA ASN A 71 0.84 -13.19 -17.19
C ASN A 71 0.57 -12.88 -15.71
N VAL A 72 -0.46 -12.08 -15.45
CA VAL A 72 -0.86 -11.73 -14.09
C VAL A 72 -1.92 -12.72 -13.59
N HIS A 73 -1.58 -13.48 -12.56
CA HIS A 73 -2.49 -14.37 -11.85
C HIS A 73 -3.41 -13.55 -10.93
N SER A 74 -4.68 -13.93 -10.83
CA SER A 74 -5.65 -13.30 -9.93
C SER A 74 -5.19 -13.41 -8.48
N SER A 75 -5.11 -12.28 -7.79
CA SER A 75 -4.76 -12.22 -6.36
C SER A 75 -5.79 -12.97 -5.51
N VAL A 76 -7.08 -12.83 -5.84
CA VAL A 76 -8.17 -13.50 -5.12
C VAL A 76 -8.06 -15.02 -5.27
N GLU A 77 -7.89 -15.54 -6.48
CA GLU A 77 -7.77 -16.99 -6.68
C GLU A 77 -6.48 -17.56 -6.06
N PHE A 78 -5.41 -16.76 -6.03
CA PHE A 78 -4.15 -17.14 -5.40
C PHE A 78 -4.31 -17.28 -3.89
N GLU A 79 -4.89 -16.27 -3.24
CA GLU A 79 -5.15 -16.26 -1.80
C GLU A 79 -6.11 -17.39 -1.40
N ASP A 80 -7.21 -17.59 -2.14
CA ASP A 80 -8.18 -18.66 -1.88
C ASP A 80 -7.55 -20.06 -1.94
N LYS A 81 -6.65 -20.32 -2.90
CA LYS A 81 -5.90 -21.59 -2.99
C LYS A 81 -4.93 -21.80 -1.83
N LEU A 82 -4.48 -20.71 -1.23
CA LEU A 82 -3.55 -20.68 -0.10
C LEU A 82 -4.26 -20.45 1.23
N TYR A 83 -5.57 -20.72 1.31
CA TYR A 83 -6.26 -20.80 2.58
C TYR A 83 -5.56 -21.81 3.53
N PRO A 84 -5.30 -21.47 4.81
CA PRO A 84 -5.71 -20.26 5.54
C PRO A 84 -4.58 -19.22 5.70
N TRP A 85 -3.57 -19.19 4.83
CA TRP A 85 -2.31 -18.45 5.07
C TRP A 85 -2.32 -16.98 4.65
N PHE A 86 -3.37 -16.51 3.97
CA PHE A 86 -3.54 -15.09 3.59
C PHE A 86 -4.76 -14.43 4.24
N GLU A 87 -5.40 -15.12 5.19
CA GLU A 87 -6.47 -14.58 6.01
C GLU A 87 -5.96 -13.48 6.96
N PRO A 88 -6.78 -12.49 7.35
CA PRO A 88 -6.34 -11.36 8.18
C PRO A 88 -5.65 -11.73 9.50
N SER A 89 -5.87 -12.95 10.02
CA SER A 89 -5.28 -13.45 11.27
C SER A 89 -3.95 -14.17 11.09
N THR A 90 -3.57 -14.51 9.87
CA THR A 90 -2.47 -15.42 9.51
C THR A 90 -1.62 -14.92 8.34
N ALA A 91 -2.10 -13.89 7.63
CA ALA A 91 -1.39 -13.23 6.54
C ALA A 91 -0.05 -12.67 7.03
N PRO A 92 1.01 -12.76 6.21
CA PRO A 92 2.30 -12.19 6.54
C PRO A 92 2.19 -10.66 6.66
N LEU A 93 2.86 -10.09 7.67
CA LEU A 93 2.82 -8.66 7.90
C LEU A 93 3.86 -7.96 7.01
N ASP A 94 5.02 -8.58 6.85
CA ASP A 94 6.15 -7.97 6.15
C ASP A 94 6.75 -8.94 5.12
N THR A 95 7.68 -8.45 4.30
CA THR A 95 8.36 -9.27 3.26
C THR A 95 9.18 -10.42 3.84
N GLU A 96 9.66 -10.30 5.08
CA GLU A 96 10.37 -11.37 5.80
C GLU A 96 9.40 -12.49 6.18
N ASP A 97 8.26 -12.16 6.79
CA ASP A 97 7.19 -13.13 7.11
C ASP A 97 6.64 -13.81 5.85
N LEU A 98 6.50 -13.06 4.75
CA LEU A 98 6.09 -13.62 3.47
C LEU A 98 7.12 -14.64 2.99
N SER A 99 8.41 -14.32 3.05
CA SER A 99 9.47 -15.24 2.65
C SER A 99 9.44 -16.51 3.50
N GLU A 100 9.28 -16.39 4.82
CA GLU A 100 9.14 -17.55 5.71
C GLU A 100 7.92 -18.39 5.35
N LEU A 101 6.78 -17.76 5.07
CA LEU A 101 5.55 -18.45 4.66
C LEU A 101 5.76 -19.24 3.36
N LEU A 102 6.43 -18.65 2.37
CA LEU A 102 6.72 -19.29 1.08
C LEU A 102 7.64 -20.52 1.23
N GLU A 103 8.50 -20.55 2.25
CA GLU A 103 9.39 -21.68 2.55
C GLU A 103 8.69 -22.82 3.32
N ARG A 104 7.45 -22.62 3.80
CA ARG A 104 6.77 -23.64 4.62
C ARG A 104 6.41 -24.89 3.79
N PRO A 105 6.70 -26.10 4.31
CA PRO A 105 6.34 -27.34 3.64
C PRO A 105 4.81 -27.45 3.54
N GLY A 106 4.31 -27.59 2.32
CA GLY A 106 2.88 -27.61 2.00
C GLY A 106 2.35 -26.32 1.38
N VAL A 107 2.98 -25.17 1.66
CA VAL A 107 2.65 -23.88 1.00
C VAL A 107 3.37 -23.79 -0.34
N ALA A 108 4.68 -24.09 -0.37
CA ALA A 108 5.47 -24.07 -1.60
C ALA A 108 4.86 -24.91 -2.74
N GLY A 109 4.41 -26.14 -2.44
CA GLY A 109 3.78 -27.01 -3.44
C GLY A 109 2.44 -26.46 -3.96
N ARG A 110 1.64 -25.82 -3.10
CA ARG A 110 0.37 -25.17 -3.50
C ARG A 110 0.64 -23.97 -4.42
N ILE A 111 1.74 -23.26 -4.21
CA ILE A 111 2.16 -22.14 -5.07
C ILE A 111 2.67 -22.65 -6.41
N GLU A 112 3.44 -23.74 -6.43
CA GLU A 112 3.86 -24.37 -7.68
C GLU A 112 2.65 -24.79 -8.55
N GLU A 113 1.57 -25.27 -7.93
CA GLU A 113 0.30 -25.61 -8.62
C GLU A 113 -0.42 -24.40 -9.24
N THR A 114 -0.16 -23.18 -8.79
CA THR A 114 -0.73 -21.96 -9.41
C THR A 114 0.07 -21.50 -10.63
N GLY A 115 1.31 -21.98 -10.80
CA GLY A 115 2.24 -21.51 -11.83
C GLY A 115 2.85 -20.13 -11.54
N VAL A 116 2.56 -19.55 -10.37
CA VAL A 116 3.12 -18.27 -9.94
C VAL A 116 4.57 -18.45 -9.55
N ARG A 117 5.46 -17.66 -10.16
CA ARG A 117 6.90 -17.64 -9.89
C ARG A 117 7.40 -16.32 -9.34
N PHE A 118 6.64 -15.26 -9.53
CA PHE A 118 6.98 -13.91 -9.07
C PHE A 118 5.84 -13.34 -8.24
N VAL A 119 6.19 -12.68 -7.14
CA VAL A 119 5.25 -11.95 -6.29
C VAL A 119 5.65 -10.49 -6.28
N VAL A 120 4.70 -9.63 -6.60
CA VAL A 120 4.79 -8.18 -6.35
C VAL A 120 4.08 -7.93 -5.04
N TRP A 121 4.86 -7.66 -3.99
CA TRP A 121 4.33 -7.35 -2.67
C TRP A 121 4.19 -5.83 -2.52
N LEU A 122 2.95 -5.36 -2.42
CA LEU A 122 2.62 -3.97 -2.15
C LEU A 122 2.60 -3.77 -0.64
N ASP A 123 3.56 -3.01 -0.15
CA ASP A 123 3.58 -2.51 1.21
C ASP A 123 3.26 -1.02 1.18
N GLY A 124 2.18 -0.63 1.84
CA GLY A 124 1.70 0.74 1.89
C GLY A 124 1.09 1.01 3.27
N SER A 125 1.13 2.26 3.69
CA SER A 125 0.59 2.66 4.98
C SER A 125 -0.44 3.75 4.80
N THR A 126 -1.64 3.55 5.33
CA THR A 126 -2.67 4.60 5.36
C THR A 126 -2.50 5.38 6.66
N GLU A 127 -2.25 6.69 6.54
CA GLU A 127 -2.09 7.58 7.68
C GLU A 127 -3.36 8.42 7.83
N ARG A 128 -3.90 8.50 9.04
CA ARG A 128 -5.03 9.39 9.33
C ARG A 128 -4.54 10.83 9.33
N VAL A 129 -4.82 11.56 8.25
CA VAL A 129 -4.35 12.94 8.07
C VAL A 129 -5.27 13.96 8.73
N ALA A 130 -6.56 13.63 8.87
CA ALA A 130 -7.51 14.47 9.58
C ALA A 130 -8.55 13.62 10.33
N SER A 131 -9.03 14.16 11.45
CA SER A 131 -10.19 13.62 12.15
C SER A 131 -10.90 14.72 12.92
N GLY A 132 -12.19 14.55 13.14
CA GLY A 132 -12.99 15.50 13.88
C GLY A 132 -14.34 14.95 14.26
N GLY A 133 -15.03 15.69 15.11
CA GLY A 133 -16.33 15.26 15.61
C GLY A 133 -16.76 16.08 16.81
N GLY A 134 -18.02 15.93 17.18
CA GLY A 134 -18.60 16.59 18.32
C GLY A 134 -19.69 15.73 18.92
N ILE A 135 -19.83 15.79 20.23
CA ILE A 135 -20.91 15.15 20.97
C ILE A 135 -21.70 16.22 21.71
N SER A 136 -23.01 16.20 21.55
CA SER A 136 -23.93 17.08 22.27
C SER A 136 -24.84 16.25 23.14
N CYS A 137 -24.95 16.62 24.40
CA CYS A 137 -25.77 15.94 25.39
C CYS A 137 -26.85 16.87 25.91
N ALA A 138 -28.06 16.34 26.08
CA ALA A 138 -29.19 17.07 26.65
C ALA A 138 -29.89 16.20 27.69
N ALA A 139 -30.37 16.84 28.77
CA ALA A 139 -31.13 16.20 29.83
C ALA A 139 -32.37 17.03 30.17
N GLY A 140 -33.50 16.35 30.39
CA GLY A 140 -34.77 16.96 30.76
C GLY A 140 -35.63 16.03 31.61
N VAL A 141 -36.82 16.49 31.98
CA VAL A 141 -37.70 15.80 32.94
C VAL A 141 -38.19 14.41 32.51
N GLY A 142 -38.02 14.04 31.23
CA GLY A 142 -38.38 12.74 30.67
C GLY A 142 -37.19 11.85 30.28
N GLY A 143 -35.94 12.28 30.50
CA GLY A 143 -34.74 11.51 30.15
C GLY A 143 -33.54 12.36 29.74
N ALA A 144 -32.42 11.69 29.47
CA ALA A 144 -31.20 12.30 28.96
C ALA A 144 -30.61 11.48 27.82
N GLY A 145 -29.90 12.13 26.91
CA GLY A 145 -29.26 11.47 25.79
C GLY A 145 -28.17 12.34 25.16
N CYS A 146 -27.27 11.69 24.44
CA CYS A 146 -26.20 12.34 23.69
C CYS A 146 -26.28 11.93 22.22
N MET A 147 -26.06 12.87 21.32
CA MET A 147 -25.84 12.59 19.91
C MET A 147 -24.48 13.10 19.50
N GLY A 148 -23.73 12.23 18.84
CA GLY A 148 -22.40 12.54 18.34
C GLY A 148 -22.29 12.33 16.85
N LEU A 149 -21.38 13.09 16.25
CA LEU A 149 -20.88 12.89 14.90
C LEU A 149 -19.35 12.79 14.96
N ALA A 150 -18.79 11.86 14.19
CA ALA A 150 -17.36 11.71 13.99
C ALA A 150 -17.09 11.55 12.49
N TRP A 151 -15.95 12.08 12.06
CA TRP A 151 -15.44 11.95 10.70
C TRP A 151 -13.91 11.83 10.74
N TRP A 152 -13.34 11.26 9.69
CA TRP A 152 -11.91 11.18 9.48
C TRP A 152 -11.59 11.16 8.00
N GLU A 153 -10.38 11.56 7.68
CA GLU A 153 -9.78 11.45 6.35
C GLU A 153 -8.49 10.66 6.49
N ASP A 154 -8.36 9.65 5.64
CA ASP A 154 -7.19 8.79 5.55
C ASP A 154 -6.49 9.05 4.23
N ASP A 155 -5.16 9.12 4.24
CA ASP A 155 -4.32 9.27 3.07
C ASP A 155 -3.44 8.03 2.91
N ALA A 156 -3.41 7.47 1.70
CA ALA A 156 -2.59 6.30 1.39
C ALA A 156 -1.18 6.77 0.97
N ARG A 157 -0.15 6.27 1.67
CA ARG A 157 1.26 6.53 1.36
C ARG A 157 1.96 5.32 0.76
#